data_AF-A0A919SK35-F1
#
_entry.id   AF-A0A919SK35-F1
#
_cell.length_a   1.000
_cell.length_b   1.000
_cell.length_c   1.000
_cell.angle_alpha   90.00
_cell.angle_beta   90.00
_cell.angle_gamma   90.00
#
_symmetry.space_group_name_H-M   'P 1'
#
loop_
_entity.id
_entity.type
_entity.pdbx_description
1 polymer ?
#
loop_
_entity_poly.entity_id
_entity_poly.type
_entity_poly.pdbx_seq_one_letter_code
_entity_poly.pdbx_strand_id
1 'polypeptide(L)' 'MVVYSAAKAFVVSFSESLWTELRGTGLTAFAVSPGGTTTEFTAGMGPDAGVLTAGRMQL' A
#
# COMPACT_ATOMS: atom_id res chain seq x y z
N MET A 1 3.76 -11.15 6.07
CA MET A 1 2.53 -11.31 6.88
C MET A 1 1.32 -11.49 5.98
N VAL A 2 0.68 -12.66 6.00
CA VAL A 2 -0.37 -13.06 5.02
C VAL A 2 -1.58 -12.13 5.03
N VAL A 3 -2.08 -11.76 6.20
CA VAL A 3 -3.26 -10.87 6.33
C VAL A 3 -2.95 -9.47 5.81
N TYR A 4 -1.77 -8.92 6.14
CA TYR A 4 -1.34 -7.61 5.64
C TYR A 4 -1.26 -7.59 4.10
N SER A 5 -0.65 -8.62 3.49
CA SER A 5 -0.56 -8.71 2.03
C SER A 5 -1.93 -8.84 1.37
N ALA A 6 -2.83 -9.65 1.94
CA ALA A 6 -4.20 -9.80 1.42
C ALA A 6 -4.98 -8.47 1.50
N ALA A 7 -4.89 -7.78 2.64
CA ALA A 7 -5.53 -6.48 2.81
C ALA A 7 -4.99 -5.43 1.84
N LYS A 8 -3.66 -5.41 1.59
CA LYS A 8 -3.06 -4.50 0.61
C LYS A 8 -3.44 -4.83 -0.83
N ALA A 9 -3.55 -6.11 -1.20
CA ALA A 9 -4.07 -6.52 -2.50
C ALA A 9 -5.54 -6.07 -2.69
N PHE A 10 -6.38 -6.23 -1.66
CA PHE A 10 -7.76 -5.74 -1.69
C PHE A 10 -7.83 -4.22 -1.93
N VAL A 11 -7.00 -3.42 -1.25
CA VAL A 11 -7.00 -1.95 -1.42
C VAL A 11 -6.72 -1.55 -2.87
N VAL A 12 -5.82 -2.24 -3.57
CA VAL A 12 -5.54 -1.99 -4.99
C VAL A 12 -6.78 -2.28 -5.84
N SER A 13 -7.33 -3.49 -5.75
CA SER A 13 -8.52 -3.87 -6.54
C SER A 13 -9.75 -3.02 -6.24
N PHE A 14 -9.95 -2.65 -4.97
CA PHE A 14 -11.01 -1.75 -4.55
C PHE A 14 -10.85 -0.35 -5.16
N SER A 15 -9.64 0.19 -5.15
CA SER A 15 -9.36 1.51 -5.72
C SER A 15 -9.53 1.54 -7.24
N GLU A 16 -9.16 0.47 -7.94
CA GLU A 16 -9.41 0.30 -9.39
C GLU A 16 -10.91 0.25 -9.71
N SER A 17 -11.68 -0.45 -8.87
CA SER A 17 -13.14 -0.53 -8.99
C SER A 17 -13.79 0.85 -8.80
N LEU A 18 -13.39 1.57 -7.74
CA LEU A 18 -13.86 2.94 -7.50
C LEU A 18 -13.50 3.89 -8.63
N TRP A 19 -12.25 3.86 -9.12
CA TRP A 19 -11.83 4.69 -10.25
C TRP A 19 -12.71 4.42 -11.48
N THR A 20 -13.06 3.16 -11.73
CA THR A 20 -13.92 2.75 -12.86
C THR A 20 -15.34 3.30 -12.72
N GLU A 21 -15.93 3.21 -11.53
CA GLU A 21 -17.28 3.69 -11.23
C GLU A 21 -17.38 5.23 -11.26
N LEU A 22 -16.30 5.93 -10.89
CA LEU A 22 -16.26 7.39 -10.86
C LEU A 22 -16.02 8.04 -12.24
N ARG A 23 -15.82 7.26 -13.31
CA ARG A 23 -15.59 7.82 -14.64
C ARG A 23 -16.76 8.68 -15.11
N GLY A 24 -16.45 9.88 -15.59
CA GLY A 24 -17.45 10.85 -16.05
C GLY A 24 -18.06 11.73 -14.95
N THR A 25 -17.75 11.47 -13.67
CA THR A 25 -18.22 12.30 -12.54
C THR A 25 -17.36 13.54 -12.30
N GLY A 26 -16.17 13.62 -12.91
CA GLY A 26 -15.16 14.65 -12.62
C GLY A 26 -14.29 14.35 -11.39
N LEU A 27 -14.57 13.29 -10.64
CA LEU A 27 -13.74 12.80 -9.54
C LEU A 27 -12.76 11.72 -10.01
N THR A 28 -11.60 11.60 -9.35
CA THR A 28 -10.60 10.55 -9.63
C THR A 28 -10.10 9.95 -8.32
N ALA A 29 -10.12 8.63 -8.22
CA ALA A 29 -9.54 7.88 -7.12
C ALA A 29 -8.14 7.34 -7.50
N PHE A 30 -7.19 7.40 -6.57
CA PHE A 30 -5.83 6.88 -6.76
C PHE A 30 -5.42 6.00 -5.58
N ALA A 31 -4.74 4.89 -5.87
CA ALA A 31 -4.01 4.11 -4.88
C ALA A 31 -2.52 4.44 -4.96
N VAL A 32 -1.96 4.98 -3.88
CA VAL A 32 -0.50 5.14 -3.75
C VAL A 32 0.03 3.92 -3.02
N SER A 33 1.06 3.27 -3.58
CA SER A 33 1.67 2.05 -3.05
C SER A 33 3.14 2.31 -2.65
N PRO A 34 3.40 2.90 -1.48
CA PRO A 34 4.76 3.13 -1.00
C PRO A 34 5.53 1.83 -0.83
N GLY A 35 6.84 1.91 -1.05
CA GLY A 35 7.78 0.89 -0.59
C GLY A 35 8.00 0.97 0.92
N GLY A 36 9.04 0.29 1.41
CA GLY A 36 9.40 0.35 2.82
C GLY A 36 9.61 1.80 3.29
N THR A 37 8.81 2.26 4.24
CA THR A 37 8.76 3.67 4.68
C THR A 37 8.97 3.71 6.19
N THR A 38 9.83 4.60 6.66
CA THR A 38 10.10 4.76 8.09
C THR A 38 8.91 5.47 8.74
N THR A 39 8.04 4.71 9.41
CA THR A 39 6.90 5.22 10.17
C THR A 39 6.74 4.46 11.48
N GLU A 40 5.90 4.97 12.38
CA GLU A 40 5.54 4.30 13.64
C GLU A 40 4.89 2.92 13.43
N PHE A 41 4.38 2.61 12.24
CA PHE A 41 3.90 1.26 11.90
C PHE A 41 4.95 0.20 12.21
N THR A 42 6.21 0.52 11.94
CA THR A 42 7.35 -0.39 12.13
C THR A 42 7.85 -0.45 13.57
N ALA A 43 7.38 0.46 14.43
CA ALA A 43 7.68 0.42 15.85
C ALA A 43 6.95 -0.78 16.50
N GLY A 44 7.71 -1.65 17.16
CA GLY A 44 7.16 -2.80 17.88
C GLY A 44 6.96 -4.09 17.04
N MET A 45 7.23 -4.07 15.74
CA MET A 45 7.16 -5.28 14.89
C MET A 45 8.36 -6.25 15.07
N GLY A 46 9.33 -5.92 15.93
CA GLY A 46 10.49 -6.77 16.21
C GLY A 46 11.58 -6.70 15.12
N PRO A 47 12.67 -7.47 15.26
CA PRO A 47 13.86 -7.38 14.40
C PRO A 47 13.59 -7.69 12.91
N ASP A 48 12.56 -8.47 12.60
CA ASP A 48 12.19 -8.84 11.23
C ASP A 48 11.48 -7.72 10.46
N ALA A 49 11.12 -6.61 11.13
CA ALA A 49 10.49 -5.44 10.51
C ALA A 49 11.42 -4.69 9.53
N GLY A 50 12.72 -5.00 9.52
CA GLY A 50 13.70 -4.42 8.62
C GLY A 50 13.32 -4.53 7.13
N VAL A 51 12.59 -5.58 6.73
CA VAL A 51 12.10 -5.74 5.36
C VAL A 51 11.05 -4.68 4.96
N LEU A 52 10.39 -4.06 5.94
CA LEU A 52 9.35 -3.04 5.75
C LEU A 52 9.89 -1.61 5.83
N THR A 53 11.17 -1.43 6.16
CA THR A 53 11.88 -0.13 6.17
C THR A 53 13.01 -0.07 5.13
N ALA A 54 13.48 -1.22 4.64
CA ALA A 54 14.47 -1.32 3.58
C ALA A 54 13.86 -0.98 2.20
N GLY A 55 13.61 0.31 1.97
CA GLY A 55 13.29 0.84 0.65
C GLY A 55 14.49 0.73 -0.29
N ARG A 56 14.74 -0.44 -0.88
CA ARG A 56 15.63 -0.53 -2.05
C ARG A 56 14.87 -0.08 -3.29
N MET A 57 14.94 1.20 -3.61
CA MET A 57 14.87 1.63 -5.02
C MET A 57 16.19 1.20 -5.67
N GLN A 58 16.18 0.05 -6.34
CA GLN A 58 17.20 -0.24 -7.35
C GLN A 58 16.81 0.55 -8.60
N LEU A 59 17.53 1.65 -8.84
CA LEU A 59 17.68 2.22 -10.17
C LEU A 59 18.83 1.51 -10.88
#